data_AF-A0A182D5Z9-F1
#
_entry.id   AF-A0A182D5Z9-F1
#
_cell.length_a   1.000
_cell.length_b   1.000
_cell.length_c   1.000
_cell.angle_alpha   90.00
_cell.angle_beta   90.00
_cell.angle_gamma   90.00
#
_symmetry.space_group_name_H-M   'P 1'
#
loop_
_entity.id
_entity.type
_entity.pdbx_description
1 polymer ?
#
loop_
_entity_poly.entity_id
_entity_poly.type
_entity_poly.pdbx_seq_one_letter_code
_entity_poly.pdbx_strand_id
1 'polypeptide(L)'
;MQVFATAVANPCYRIYADIRGARGGSGRNPRHYLQNLFERRLKQGRCFKTPALGWSEFTCDYWGPFRPEWEVDDALDLEIPSMLSSVWDRAQDGAYVSRFAHDVRIEKGALVF
;
A
#
# COMPACT_ATOMS: atom_id res chain seq x y z
N MET A 1 9.51 -29.45 -7.78
CA MET A 1 8.30 -29.36 -6.94
C MET A 1 7.40 -28.33 -7.58
N GLN A 2 6.15 -28.68 -7.91
CA GLN A 2 5.17 -27.75 -8.49
C GLN A 2 4.30 -27.22 -7.36
N VAL A 3 4.20 -25.89 -7.24
CA VAL A 3 3.33 -25.20 -6.28
C VAL A 3 2.13 -24.68 -7.04
N PHE A 4 0.93 -25.01 -6.59
CA PHE A 4 -0.32 -24.45 -7.13
C PHE A 4 -0.80 -23.33 -6.21
N ALA A 5 -1.17 -22.19 -6.81
CA ALA A 5 -1.68 -21.03 -6.09
C ALA A 5 -2.85 -20.42 -6.86
N THR A 6 -3.82 -19.91 -6.13
CA THR A 6 -4.89 -19.06 -6.67
C THR A 6 -4.47 -17.61 -6.49
N ALA A 7 -4.51 -16.82 -7.56
CA ALA A 7 -4.11 -15.43 -7.56
C ALA A 7 -5.24 -14.54 -8.08
N VAL A 8 -5.23 -13.28 -7.65
CA VAL A 8 -6.14 -12.25 -8.19
C VAL A 8 -5.66 -11.88 -9.59
N ALA A 9 -6.58 -11.88 -10.56
CA ALA A 9 -6.27 -11.53 -11.94
C ALA A 9 -6.59 -10.05 -12.22
N ASN A 10 -5.66 -9.35 -12.88
CA ASN A 10 -5.78 -7.94 -13.31
C ASN A 10 -6.23 -6.95 -12.21
N PRO A 11 -5.67 -7.00 -10.98
CA PRO A 11 -6.04 -6.03 -9.95
C PRO A 11 -5.53 -4.63 -10.28
N CYS A 12 -6.32 -3.60 -9.95
CA CYS A 12 -5.91 -2.21 -9.99
C CYS A 12 -6.24 -1.53 -8.66
N TYR A 13 -5.24 -0.94 -8.01
CA TYR A 13 -5.42 -0.31 -6.70
C TYR A 13 -5.00 1.16 -6.74
N ARG A 14 -5.74 1.99 -6.01
CA ARG A 14 -5.37 3.36 -5.67
C ARG A 14 -5.02 3.42 -4.19
N ILE A 15 -3.77 3.77 -3.87
CA ILE A 15 -3.26 3.75 -2.49
C ILE A 15 -3.07 5.18 -1.98
N TYR A 16 -3.68 5.48 -0.84
CA TYR A 16 -3.45 6.69 -0.06
C TYR A 16 -2.64 6.32 1.19
N ALA A 17 -1.61 7.11 1.51
CA ALA A 17 -0.77 6.85 2.66
C ALA A 17 -0.14 8.13 3.21
N ASP A 18 0.06 8.15 4.52
CA ASP A 18 0.80 9.20 5.20
C ASP A 18 2.26 8.81 5.44
N ILE A 19 3.18 9.77 5.31
CA ILE A 19 4.54 9.58 5.79
C ILE A 19 4.59 9.75 7.31
N ARG A 20 4.81 8.63 7.99
CA ARG A 20 5.10 8.57 9.42
C ARG A 20 6.61 8.56 9.65
N GLY A 21 7.07 9.28 10.66
CA GLY A 21 8.51 9.39 10.99
C GLY A 21 8.73 10.28 12.22
N ALA A 22 9.96 10.35 12.72
CA ALA A 22 10.29 11.21 13.86
C ALA A 22 9.90 12.68 13.58
N ARG A 23 9.35 13.37 14.59
CA ARG A 23 9.20 14.82 14.52
C ARG A 23 10.61 15.42 14.57
N GLY A 24 10.96 16.27 13.61
CA GLY A 24 12.24 16.97 13.63
C GLY A 24 12.28 18.01 14.75
N GLY A 25 13.49 18.42 15.15
CA GLY A 25 13.68 19.61 15.99
C GLY A 25 13.37 20.91 15.24
N SER A 26 13.45 22.04 15.96
CA SER A 26 13.17 23.37 15.39
C SER A 26 13.94 23.59 14.07
N GLY A 27 13.22 23.94 13.00
CA GLY A 27 13.78 24.21 11.67
C GLY A 27 14.01 23.01 10.75
N ARG A 28 13.76 21.76 11.19
CA ARG A 28 13.87 20.56 10.33
C ARG A 28 12.52 19.84 10.23
N ASN A 29 12.04 19.61 9.01
CA ASN A 29 10.85 18.80 8.75
C ASN A 29 11.20 17.58 7.86
N PRO A 30 11.71 16.49 8.45
CA PRO A 30 12.07 15.28 7.70
C PRO A 30 10.90 14.67 6.94
N ARG A 31 9.66 14.76 7.47
CA ARG A 31 8.47 14.20 6.83
C ARG A 31 8.17 14.90 5.50
N HIS A 32 8.22 16.22 5.49
CA HIS A 32 8.04 17.01 4.26
C HIS A 32 9.14 16.72 3.23
N TYR A 33 10.39 16.55 3.66
CA TYR A 33 11.48 16.16 2.77
C TYR A 33 11.24 14.77 2.16
N LEU A 34 10.88 13.78 2.98
CA LEU A 34 10.61 12.42 2.54
C LEU A 34 9.40 12.35 1.59
N GLN A 35 8.38 13.16 1.82
CA GLN A 35 7.21 13.25 0.95
C GLN A 35 7.59 13.77 -0.43
N ASN A 36 8.29 14.91 -0.48
CA ASN A 36 8.79 15.46 -1.74
C ASN A 36 9.71 14.47 -2.49
N LEU A 37 10.58 13.75 -1.76
CA LEU A 37 11.45 12.73 -2.33
C LEU A 37 10.64 11.57 -2.93
N PHE A 38 9.63 11.08 -2.21
CA PHE A 38 8.75 10.01 -2.66
C PHE A 38 7.99 10.43 -3.92
N GLU A 39 7.29 11.56 -3.89
CA GLU A 39 6.50 12.07 -5.02
C GLU A 39 7.36 12.32 -6.26
N ARG A 40 8.56 12.89 -6.09
CA ARG A 40 9.50 13.09 -7.20
C ARG A 40 9.93 11.77 -7.82
N ARG A 41 10.27 10.77 -6.99
CA ARG A 41 10.68 9.45 -7.47
C ARG A 41 9.53 8.72 -8.16
N LEU A 42 8.33 8.81 -7.62
CA LEU A 42 7.10 8.25 -8.19
C LEU A 42 6.85 8.80 -9.59
N LYS A 43 6.92 10.13 -9.77
CA LYS A 43 6.76 10.80 -11.08
C LYS A 43 7.85 10.40 -12.09
N GLN A 44 9.05 10.09 -11.62
CA GLN A 44 10.18 9.67 -12.45
C GLN A 44 10.20 8.17 -12.76
N GLY A 45 9.25 7.38 -12.25
CA GLY A 45 9.29 5.92 -12.35
C GLY A 45 10.51 5.30 -11.65
N ARG A 46 11.04 5.95 -10.60
CA ARG A 46 12.21 5.48 -9.85
C ARG A 46 11.81 4.84 -8.53
N CYS A 47 12.21 3.60 -8.31
CA CYS A 47 12.03 2.89 -7.05
C CYS A 47 13.38 2.34 -6.57
N PHE A 48 13.49 2.09 -5.27
CA PHE A 48 14.66 1.39 -4.71
C PHE A 48 14.57 -0.12 -4.99
N LYS A 49 13.34 -0.66 -4.93
CA LYS A 49 13.00 -2.04 -5.27
C LYS A 49 11.73 -2.02 -6.12
N THR A 50 11.68 -2.87 -7.15
CA THR A 50 10.49 -3.04 -7.99
C THR A 50 9.27 -3.41 -7.13
N PRO A 51 8.16 -2.66 -7.24
CA PRO A 51 6.91 -3.00 -6.56
C PRO A 51 6.36 -4.35 -7.01
N ALA A 52 5.73 -5.06 -6.07
CA ALA A 52 5.17 -6.38 -6.31
C ALA A 52 3.85 -6.53 -5.54
N LEU A 53 2.93 -7.32 -6.10
CA LEU A 53 1.60 -7.61 -5.54
C LEU A 53 1.66 -8.91 -4.72
N GLY A 54 2.26 -8.81 -3.53
CA GLY A 54 2.44 -9.96 -2.63
C GLY A 54 3.76 -10.70 -2.87
N TRP A 55 3.87 -11.43 -3.98
CA TRP A 55 5.08 -12.18 -4.34
C TRP A 55 5.91 -11.43 -5.38
N SER A 56 7.24 -11.59 -5.35
CA SER A 56 8.18 -10.91 -6.27
C SER A 56 7.90 -11.18 -7.75
N GLU A 57 7.26 -12.30 -8.04
CA GLU A 57 6.87 -12.80 -9.34
C GLU A 57 5.67 -12.03 -9.92
N PHE A 58 4.85 -11.39 -9.07
CA PHE A 58 3.71 -10.57 -9.46
C PHE A 58 4.12 -9.09 -9.50
N THR A 59 4.96 -8.73 -10.49
CA THR A 59 5.37 -7.35 -10.72
C THR A 59 4.21 -6.50 -11.24
N CYS A 60 4.17 -5.22 -10.88
CA CYS A 60 3.14 -4.31 -11.39
C CYS A 60 3.42 -3.89 -12.83
N ASP A 61 2.44 -4.04 -13.72
CA ASP A 61 2.48 -3.46 -15.07
C ASP A 61 2.53 -1.92 -15.05
N TYR A 62 1.94 -1.33 -13.99
CA TYR A 62 1.97 0.10 -13.73
C TYR A 62 2.07 0.39 -12.23
N TRP A 63 2.94 1.34 -11.87
CA TRP A 63 2.96 1.99 -10.57
C TRP A 63 3.41 3.43 -10.77
N GLY A 64 2.71 4.39 -10.17
CA GLY A 64 2.93 5.80 -10.47
C GLY A 64 1.84 6.71 -9.91
N PRO A 65 1.82 7.97 -10.35
CA PRO A 65 0.73 8.90 -10.06
C PRO A 65 -0.64 8.35 -10.46
N PHE A 66 -1.72 8.93 -9.92
CA PHE A 66 -3.06 8.54 -10.37
C PHE A 66 -3.28 8.92 -11.82
N ARG A 67 -3.92 8.02 -12.55
CA ARG A 67 -4.24 8.16 -13.96
C ARG A 67 -5.69 8.62 -14.08
N PRO A 68 -5.98 9.77 -14.73
CA PRO A 68 -7.33 10.34 -14.79
C PRO A 68 -8.33 9.45 -15.54
N GLU A 69 -7.86 8.57 -16.42
CA GLU A 69 -8.68 7.64 -17.18
C GLU A 69 -9.13 6.40 -16.39
N TRP A 70 -8.71 6.26 -15.12
CA TRP A 70 -9.09 5.15 -14.24
C TRP A 70 -9.92 5.66 -13.07
N GLU A 71 -11.12 5.09 -12.94
CA GLU A 71 -12.04 5.37 -11.84
C GLU A 71 -12.03 4.27 -10.78
N VAL A 72 -12.60 4.59 -9.61
CA VAL A 72 -12.86 3.59 -8.57
C VAL A 72 -14.17 2.91 -8.93
N ASP A 73 -14.22 1.58 -8.81
CA ASP A 73 -15.47 0.83 -8.94
C ASP A 73 -16.35 1.09 -7.72
N ASP A 74 -17.29 2.03 -7.86
CA ASP A 74 -18.19 2.46 -6.79
C ASP A 74 -19.36 1.49 -6.55
N ALA A 75 -19.50 0.46 -7.38
CA ALA A 75 -20.47 -0.62 -7.20
C ALA A 75 -19.92 -1.78 -6.35
N LEU A 76 -18.62 -1.77 -6.03
CA LEU A 76 -17.99 -2.81 -5.24
C LEU A 76 -18.23 -2.61 -3.74
N ASP A 77 -19.12 -3.42 -3.18
CA ASP A 77 -19.30 -3.59 -1.73
C ASP A 77 -18.94 -5.01 -1.31
N LEU A 78 -18.03 -5.15 -0.33
CA LEU A 78 -17.54 -6.44 0.15
C LEU A 78 -17.29 -6.40 1.66
N GLU A 79 -17.64 -7.49 2.35
CA GLU A 79 -17.20 -7.73 3.73
C GLU A 79 -16.10 -8.80 3.75
N ILE A 80 -15.00 -8.49 4.44
CA ILE A 80 -13.87 -9.38 4.68
C ILE A 80 -13.87 -9.72 6.18
N PRO A 81 -14.31 -10.94 6.58
CA PRO A 81 -14.49 -11.29 7.99
C PRO A 81 -13.22 -11.17 8.83
N SER A 82 -12.07 -11.46 8.23
CA SER A 82 -10.77 -11.34 8.89
C SER A 82 -9.69 -11.10 7.86
N MET A 83 -8.89 -10.05 8.06
CA MET A 83 -7.80 -9.65 7.18
C MET A 83 -6.55 -9.33 8.00
N LEU A 84 -5.39 -9.86 7.59
CA LEU A 84 -4.11 -9.50 8.19
C LEU A 84 -3.83 -8.00 7.97
N SER A 85 -3.72 -7.23 9.05
CA SER A 85 -3.56 -5.78 9.01
C SER A 85 -2.12 -5.31 9.24
N SER A 86 -1.37 -6.03 10.10
CA SER A 86 0.06 -5.76 10.32
C SER A 86 0.77 -7.03 10.79
N VAL A 87 2.07 -7.12 10.48
CA VAL A 87 2.98 -8.17 10.97
C VAL A 87 4.03 -7.63 11.95
N TRP A 88 3.99 -6.33 12.26
CA TRP A 88 4.93 -5.65 13.15
C TRP A 88 4.22 -4.82 14.21
N ASP A 89 4.81 -4.74 15.41
CA ASP A 89 4.25 -3.99 16.54
C ASP A 89 4.47 -2.47 16.41
N ARG A 90 5.47 -2.07 15.63
CA ARG A 90 5.91 -0.69 15.37
C ARG A 90 6.48 -0.55 13.95
N ALA A 91 6.61 0.69 13.50
CA ALA A 91 7.06 1.01 12.13
C ALA A 91 8.57 0.83 11.89
N GLN A 92 9.41 0.87 12.93
CA GLN A 92 10.87 0.74 12.84
C GLN A 92 11.38 -0.15 13.98
N ASP A 93 12.26 -1.11 13.68
CA ASP A 93 12.85 -2.05 14.64
C ASP A 93 11.82 -2.81 15.50
N GLY A 94 10.73 -3.24 14.85
CA GLY A 94 9.63 -3.92 15.51
C GLY A 94 9.83 -5.40 15.76
N ALA A 95 9.13 -5.89 16.78
CA ALA A 95 8.97 -7.31 17.02
C ALA A 95 7.88 -7.86 16.10
N TYR A 96 8.07 -9.11 15.66
CA TYR A 96 7.08 -9.81 14.85
C TYR A 96 5.80 -10.05 15.67
N VAL A 97 4.67 -9.58 15.15
CA VAL A 97 3.33 -9.82 15.73
C VAL A 97 2.29 -9.81 14.63
N SER A 98 1.43 -10.82 14.59
CA SER A 98 0.29 -10.84 13.67
C SER A 98 -0.89 -10.08 14.28
N ARG A 99 -1.37 -9.04 13.58
CA ARG A 99 -2.61 -8.33 13.91
C ARG A 99 -3.59 -8.52 12.78
N PHE A 100 -4.83 -8.85 13.15
CA PHE A 100 -5.94 -9.01 12.22
C PHE A 100 -6.97 -7.91 12.46
N ALA A 101 -7.51 -7.37 11.38
CA ALA A 101 -8.73 -6.58 11.39
C ALA A 101 -9.90 -7.53 11.08
N HIS A 102 -11.00 -7.34 11.80
CA HIS A 102 -12.21 -8.17 11.66
C HIS A 102 -13.34 -7.34 11.07
N ASP A 103 -14.26 -8.02 10.39
CA ASP A 103 -15.46 -7.42 9.79
C ASP A 103 -15.14 -6.18 8.94
N VAL A 104 -14.04 -6.28 8.18
CA VAL A 104 -13.52 -5.20 7.36
C VAL A 104 -14.44 -5.00 6.16
N ARG A 105 -14.83 -3.76 5.90
CA ARG A 105 -15.72 -3.43 4.79
C ARG A 105 -15.00 -2.65 3.72
N ILE A 106 -15.22 -3.07 2.47
CA ILE A 106 -15.00 -2.28 1.29
C ILE A 106 -16.36 -1.70 0.94
N GLU A 107 -16.47 -0.37 0.97
CA GLU A 107 -17.68 0.35 0.62
C GLU A 107 -17.38 1.21 -0.61
N LYS A 108 -18.17 1.05 -1.68
CA LYS A 108 -17.97 1.77 -2.95
C LYS A 108 -16.53 1.70 -3.47
N GLY A 109 -15.95 0.51 -3.44
CA GLY A 109 -14.58 0.25 -3.88
C GLY A 109 -13.49 0.82 -2.99
N ALA A 110 -13.84 1.38 -1.82
CA ALA A 110 -12.90 1.98 -0.88
C ALA A 110 -12.79 1.16 0.41
N LEU A 111 -11.55 0.84 0.76
CA LEU A 111 -11.17 0.31 2.07
C LEU A 111 -10.51 1.42 2.87
N VAL A 112 -11.08 1.78 4.03
CA VAL A 112 -10.57 2.85 4.90
C VAL A 112 -10.18 2.25 6.26
N PHE A 113 -8.96 2.57 6.72
CA PHE A 113 -8.38 2.14 7.99
C PHE A 113 -8.31 3.26 9.02
#